data_AF-A0A356VWY8-F1
#
_entry.id   AF-A0A356VWY8-F1
#
_cell.length_a   1.000
_cell.length_b   1.000
_cell.length_c   1.000
_cell.angle_alpha   90.00
_cell.angle_beta   90.00
_cell.angle_gamma   90.00
#
_symmetry.space_group_name_H-M   'P 1'
#
loop_
_entity.id
_entity.type
_entity.pdbx_description
1 polymer ?
#
loop_
_entity_poly.entity_id
_entity_poly.type
_entity_poly.pdbx_seq_one_letter_code
_entity_poly.pdbx_strand_id
1 'polypeptide(L)'
;MEILAKRNEAGSFHLTMGYVSFDMSESAIQALQKVISERLGQSSEKDKLITEKKIQAYRQVANKLVQADNRIVQKFAVLLSAEQLITLARLAQDESLYNKIMMNLSKQNKAQFEDDYRAMKGITEKQALINMEQIIPIIKQVAKEVKSLG
;
A
#
# COMPACT_ATOMS: atom_id res chain seq x y z
N MET A 1 -7.28 4.97 30.16
CA MET A 1 -6.78 4.08 31.23
C MET A 1 -5.50 4.74 31.73
N GLU A 2 -5.50 5.29 32.94
CA GLU A 2 -4.30 5.94 33.50
C GLU A 2 -3.43 4.89 34.18
N ILE A 3 -2.14 4.88 33.86
CA ILE A 3 -1.14 4.01 34.47
C ILE A 3 -0.21 4.94 35.26
N LEU A 4 -0.15 4.78 36.59
CA LEU A 4 0.77 5.52 37.42
C LEU A 4 1.97 4.62 37.75
N ALA A 5 3.16 5.09 37.38
CA ALA A 5 4.42 4.41 37.66
C ALA A 5 5.27 5.29 38.59
N LYS A 6 5.67 4.75 39.74
CA LYS A 6 6.57 5.44 40.67
C LYS A 6 7.70 4.51 41.08
N ARG A 7 8.94 5.00 41.00
CA ARG A 7 10.10 4.28 41.52
C ARG A 7 10.09 4.38 43.05
N ASN A 8 10.23 3.25 43.73
CA ASN A 8 10.32 3.20 45.19
C ASN A 8 11.80 3.27 45.65
N GLU A 9 11.99 3.49 46.95
CA GLU A 9 13.32 3.69 47.56
C GLU A 9 14.23 2.46 47.45
N ALA A 10 13.65 1.27 47.23
CA ALA A 10 14.36 0.01 47.01
C ALA A 10 14.78 -0.22 45.54
N GLY A 11 14.53 0.75 44.65
CA GLY A 11 14.91 0.67 43.22
C GLY A 11 13.92 -0.07 42.32
N SER A 12 12.86 -0.66 42.88
CA SER A 12 11.74 -1.29 42.15
C SER A 12 10.67 -0.27 41.71
N PHE A 13 9.80 -0.65 40.79
CA PHE A 13 8.73 0.22 40.28
C PHE A 13 7.38 -0.24 40.79
N HIS A 14 6.68 0.67 41.44
CA HIS A 14 5.29 0.50 41.84
C HIS A 14 4.39 0.92 40.67
N LEU A 15 3.57 0.00 40.17
CA LEU A 15 2.59 0.28 39.13
C LEU A 15 1.18 0.20 39.70
N THR A 16 0.39 1.25 39.45
CA THR A 16 -1.02 1.30 39.80
C THR A 16 -1.86 1.36 38.51
N MET A 17 -2.75 0.38 38.35
CA MET A 17 -3.70 0.28 37.23
C MET A 17 -5.10 0.03 37.78
N GLY A 18 -5.91 1.08 37.90
CA GLY A 18 -7.25 0.98 38.49
C GLY A 18 -7.20 0.49 39.94
N TYR A 19 -7.80 -0.66 40.23
CA TYR A 19 -7.83 -1.27 41.57
C TYR A 19 -6.65 -2.22 41.84
N VAL A 20 -5.72 -2.37 40.90
CA VAL A 20 -4.59 -3.30 41.03
C VAL A 20 -3.30 -2.51 41.19
N SER A 21 -2.55 -2.81 42.26
CA SER A 21 -1.20 -2.28 42.47
C SER A 21 -0.23 -3.43 42.66
N PHE A 22 0.92 -3.37 41.98
CA PHE A 22 1.96 -4.39 42.11
C PHE A 22 3.36 -3.76 41.95
N ASP A 23 4.30 -4.31 42.69
CA ASP A 23 5.71 -3.94 42.60
C ASP A 23 6.41 -4.82 41.57
N MET A 24 7.08 -4.19 40.61
CA MET A 24 7.91 -4.87 39.63
C MET A 24 9.38 -4.64 39.93
N SER A 25 10.14 -5.73 39.95
CA SER A 25 11.60 -5.65 39.92
C SER A 25 12.07 -5.07 38.58
N GLU A 26 13.27 -4.49 38.58
CA GLU A 26 13.90 -3.99 37.36
C GLU A 26 14.05 -5.09 36.29
N SER A 27 14.35 -6.32 36.72
CA SER A 27 14.41 -7.50 35.84
C SER A 27 13.06 -7.83 35.19
N ALA A 28 11.95 -7.68 35.91
CA ALA A 28 10.62 -7.90 35.38
C ALA A 28 10.23 -6.83 34.34
N ILE A 29 10.63 -5.57 34.56
CA ILE A 29 10.43 -4.47 33.59
C ILE A 29 11.21 -4.73 32.32
N GLN A 30 12.48 -5.12 32.43
CA GLN A 30 13.32 -5.43 31.27
C GLN A 30 12.74 -6.61 30.47
N ALA A 31 12.25 -7.65 31.14
CA ALA A 31 11.57 -8.75 30.50
C ALA A 31 10.27 -8.31 29.80
N LEU A 32 9.45 -7.47 30.44
CA LEU A 32 8.24 -6.90 29.85
C LEU A 32 8.55 -6.04 28.62
N GLN A 33 9.56 -5.17 28.71
CA GLN A 33 10.01 -4.33 27.61
C GLN A 33 10.50 -5.18 26.44
N LYS A 34 11.23 -6.26 26.73
CA LYS A 34 11.66 -7.22 25.71
C LYS A 34 10.47 -7.89 25.01
N VAL A 35 9.49 -8.40 25.76
CA VAL A 35 8.29 -9.02 25.20
C VAL A 35 7.45 -8.03 24.38
N ILE A 36 7.30 -6.79 24.85
CA ILE A 36 6.61 -5.72 24.11
C ILE A 36 7.35 -5.41 22.82
N SER A 37 8.68 -5.26 22.88
CA SER A 37 9.52 -4.97 21.72
C SER A 37 9.50 -6.10 20.69
N GLU A 38 9.56 -7.36 21.14
CA GLU A 38 9.45 -8.55 20.28
C GLU A 38 8.08 -8.63 19.61
N ARG A 39 6.99 -8.37 20.34
CA ARG A 39 5.63 -8.39 19.78
C ARG A 39 5.40 -7.27 18.77
N LEU A 40 5.86 -6.05 19.07
CA LEU A 40 5.75 -4.92 18.14
C LEU A 40 6.62 -5.13 16.89
N GLY A 41 7.83 -5.68 17.07
CA GLY A 41 8.73 -6.01 15.97
C GLY A 41 8.20 -7.11 15.05
N GLN A 42 7.72 -8.23 15.61
CA GLN A 42 7.21 -9.37 14.84
C GLN A 42 5.91 -9.04 14.06
N SER A 43 5.03 -8.20 14.61
CA SER A 43 3.86 -7.72 13.86
C SER A 43 4.31 -6.94 12.62
N SER A 44 5.31 -6.06 12.78
CA SER A 44 5.80 -5.22 11.69
C SER A 44 6.43 -6.00 10.53
N GLU A 45 7.17 -7.08 10.81
CA GLU A 45 7.79 -7.90 9.76
C GLU A 45 6.75 -8.71 8.97
N LYS A 46 5.75 -9.27 9.68
CA LYS A 46 4.67 -10.01 9.03
C LYS A 46 3.81 -9.10 8.15
N ASP A 47 3.48 -7.91 8.64
CA ASP A 47 2.69 -6.93 7.89
C ASP A 47 3.47 -6.39 6.68
N LYS A 48 4.78 -6.21 6.82
CA LYS A 48 5.67 -5.86 5.71
C LYS A 48 5.69 -6.97 4.64
N LEU A 49 5.85 -8.23 5.04
CA LEU A 49 5.82 -9.37 4.11
C LEU A 49 4.48 -9.48 3.35
N ILE A 50 3.36 -9.24 4.04
CA ILE A 50 2.03 -9.23 3.42
C ILE A 50 1.92 -8.08 2.40
N THR A 51 2.45 -6.91 2.76
CA THR A 51 2.45 -5.71 1.91
C THR A 51 3.27 -5.94 0.64
N GLU A 52 4.48 -6.46 0.78
CA GLU A 52 5.36 -6.81 -0.34
C GLU A 52 4.69 -7.82 -1.28
N LYS A 53 4.05 -8.86 -0.74
CA LYS A 53 3.29 -9.86 -1.55
C LYS A 53 2.14 -9.21 -2.32
N LYS A 54 1.36 -8.32 -1.69
CA LYS A 54 0.26 -7.60 -2.35
C LYS A 54 0.80 -6.73 -3.49
N ILE A 55 1.86 -5.96 -3.24
CA ILE A 55 2.47 -5.09 -4.24
C ILE A 55 3.02 -5.92 -5.40
N GLN A 56 3.68 -7.03 -5.13
CA GLN A 56 4.17 -7.94 -6.17
C GLN A 56 3.03 -8.47 -7.05
N ALA A 57 1.90 -8.87 -6.45
CA ALA A 57 0.72 -9.28 -7.20
C ALA A 57 0.16 -8.14 -8.06
N TYR A 58 0.11 -6.91 -7.55
CA TYR A 58 -0.32 -5.74 -8.31
C TYR A 58 0.62 -5.40 -9.48
N ARG A 59 1.94 -5.53 -9.29
CA ARG A 59 2.91 -5.40 -10.40
C ARG A 59 2.65 -6.43 -11.49
N GLN A 60 2.37 -7.68 -11.13
CA GLN A 60 2.02 -8.71 -12.11
C GLN A 60 0.74 -8.35 -12.89
N VAL A 61 -0.26 -7.78 -12.23
CA VAL A 61 -1.46 -7.29 -12.89
C VAL A 61 -1.13 -6.16 -13.85
N ALA A 62 -0.39 -5.14 -13.42
CA ALA A 62 0.04 -4.03 -14.26
C ALA A 62 0.82 -4.52 -15.49
N ASN A 63 1.75 -5.46 -15.31
CA ASN A 63 2.50 -6.07 -16.41
C ASN A 63 1.62 -6.81 -17.41
N LYS A 64 0.59 -7.51 -16.96
CA LYS A 64 -0.37 -8.17 -17.86
C LYS A 64 -1.17 -7.17 -18.70
N LEU A 65 -1.41 -5.96 -18.20
CA LEU A 65 -2.12 -4.92 -18.96
C LEU A 65 -1.31 -4.41 -20.17
N VAL A 66 0.02 -4.54 -20.15
CA VAL A 66 0.88 -4.25 -21.30
C VAL A 66 0.49 -5.11 -22.51
N GLN A 67 -0.02 -6.32 -22.29
CA GLN A 67 -0.46 -7.24 -23.34
C GLN A 67 -1.97 -7.24 -23.58
N ALA A 68 -2.74 -6.47 -22.79
CA ALA A 68 -4.20 -6.39 -22.93
C ALA A 68 -4.63 -5.74 -24.26
N ASP A 69 -5.89 -5.90 -24.68
CA ASP A 69 -6.40 -5.17 -25.84
C ASP A 69 -6.31 -3.64 -25.61
N ASN A 70 -6.00 -2.87 -26.65
CA ASN A 70 -5.96 -1.41 -26.61
C ASN A 70 -7.30 -0.80 -26.14
N ARG A 71 -8.44 -1.42 -26.45
CA ARG A 71 -9.77 -1.04 -25.99
C ARG A 71 -9.89 -1.05 -24.46
N ILE A 72 -9.16 -1.93 -23.77
CA ILE A 72 -9.12 -1.99 -22.30
C ILE A 72 -8.43 -0.73 -21.76
N VAL A 73 -7.30 -0.35 -22.35
CA VAL A 73 -6.54 0.85 -21.94
C VAL A 73 -7.32 2.13 -22.22
N GLN A 74 -8.02 2.19 -23.35
CA GLN A 74 -8.91 3.31 -23.68
C GLN A 74 -10.05 3.47 -22.68
N LYS A 75 -10.64 2.36 -22.21
CA LYS A 75 -11.65 2.40 -21.14
C LYS A 75 -11.07 2.88 -19.83
N PHE A 76 -9.86 2.46 -19.47
CA PHE A 76 -9.19 2.93 -18.25
C PHE A 76 -8.94 4.44 -18.25
N ALA A 77 -8.61 5.03 -19.40
CA ALA A 77 -8.44 6.47 -19.52
C ALA A 77 -9.70 7.29 -19.16
N VAL A 78 -10.89 6.67 -19.27
CA VAL A 78 -12.17 7.31 -18.94
C VAL A 78 -12.61 6.99 -17.50
N LEU A 79 -12.31 5.77 -17.03
CA LEU A 79 -12.82 5.26 -15.75
C LEU A 79 -11.89 5.49 -14.55
N LEU A 80 -10.59 5.70 -14.80
CA LEU A 80 -9.60 5.90 -13.75
C LEU A 80 -9.24 7.37 -13.60
N SER A 81 -8.94 7.78 -12.37
CA SER A 81 -8.33 9.09 -12.13
C SER A 81 -6.89 9.13 -12.68
N ALA A 82 -6.35 10.34 -12.88
CA ALA A 82 -4.97 10.52 -13.32
C ALA A 82 -3.98 9.81 -12.37
N GLU A 83 -4.16 9.95 -11.06
CA GLU A 83 -3.32 9.28 -10.05
C GLU A 83 -3.39 7.75 -10.15
N GLN A 84 -4.57 7.19 -10.36
CA GLN A 84 -4.77 5.75 -10.51
C GLN A 84 -4.10 5.23 -11.79
N LEU A 85 -4.20 5.97 -12.88
CA LEU A 85 -3.57 5.64 -14.16
C LEU A 85 -2.03 5.71 -14.05
N ILE A 86 -1.50 6.72 -13.37
CA ILE A 86 -0.06 6.84 -13.05
C ILE A 86 0.38 5.70 -12.15
N THR A 87 -0.42 5.33 -11.15
CA THR A 87 -0.11 4.21 -10.26
C THR A 87 0.06 2.91 -11.04
N LEU A 88 -0.85 2.62 -11.98
CA LEU A 88 -0.70 1.46 -12.87
C LEU A 88 0.60 1.54 -13.68
N ALA A 89 0.86 2.69 -14.31
CA ALA A 89 2.06 2.89 -15.12
C ALA A 89 3.36 2.73 -14.32
N ARG A 90 3.40 3.18 -13.06
CA ARG A 90 4.55 3.07 -12.15
C ARG A 90 4.71 1.68 -11.53
N LEU A 91 3.64 0.90 -11.43
CA LEU A 91 3.69 -0.50 -10.96
C LEU A 91 4.10 -1.48 -12.07
N ALA A 92 3.86 -1.13 -13.33
CA ALA A 92 4.38 -1.92 -14.44
C ALA A 92 5.91 -1.89 -14.43
N GLN A 93 6.48 -2.99 -14.89
CA GLN A 93 7.89 -3.12 -15.16
C GLN A 93 8.22 -2.28 -16.39
N ASP A 94 9.25 -1.45 -16.23
CA ASP A 94 9.72 -0.51 -17.23
C ASP A 94 8.63 0.50 -17.67
N GLU A 95 8.93 1.31 -18.67
CA GLU A 95 7.97 2.29 -19.22
C GLU A 95 6.95 1.65 -20.18
N SER A 96 6.82 0.32 -20.17
CA SER A 96 6.02 -0.42 -21.14
C SER A 96 4.52 -0.07 -21.08
N LEU A 97 3.93 -0.07 -19.88
CA LEU A 97 2.54 0.30 -19.69
C LEU A 97 2.33 1.81 -19.86
N TYR A 98 3.29 2.63 -19.43
CA TYR A 98 3.30 4.07 -19.68
C TYR A 98 3.18 4.37 -21.18
N ASN A 99 4.05 3.77 -21.99
CA ASN A 99 4.05 3.94 -23.45
C ASN A 99 2.72 3.48 -24.05
N LYS A 100 2.17 2.36 -23.57
CA LYS A 100 0.88 1.87 -24.04
C LYS A 100 -0.28 2.82 -23.72
N ILE A 101 -0.30 3.39 -22.51
CA ILE A 101 -1.27 4.42 -22.11
C ILE A 101 -1.12 5.63 -23.04
N MET A 102 0.11 6.12 -23.22
CA MET A 102 0.40 7.24 -24.10
C MET A 102 -0.02 6.98 -25.55
N MET A 103 0.04 5.76 -26.06
CA MET A 103 -0.44 5.45 -27.42
C MET A 103 -1.97 5.50 -27.53
N ASN A 104 -2.69 5.21 -26.44
CA ASN A 104 -4.15 5.05 -26.42
C ASN A 104 -4.94 6.27 -25.92
N LEU A 105 -4.26 7.31 -25.42
CA LEU A 105 -4.89 8.57 -25.02
C LEU A 105 -5.13 9.52 -26.20
N SER A 106 -6.06 10.46 -26.05
CA SER A 106 -6.21 11.59 -27.00
C SER A 106 -5.03 12.57 -26.85
N LYS A 107 -4.77 13.41 -27.86
CA LYS A 107 -3.62 14.36 -27.82
C LYS A 107 -3.63 15.27 -26.58
N GLN A 108 -4.81 15.75 -26.19
CA GLN A 108 -4.97 16.58 -24.99
C GLN A 108 -4.71 15.78 -23.71
N ASN A 109 -5.30 14.59 -23.59
CA ASN A 109 -5.14 13.76 -22.38
C ASN A 109 -3.71 13.21 -22.25
N LYS A 110 -2.99 13.01 -23.36
CA LYS A 110 -1.56 12.64 -23.35
C LYS A 110 -0.72 13.72 -22.68
N ALA A 111 -0.89 14.97 -23.09
CA ALA A 111 -0.12 16.09 -22.53
C ALA A 111 -0.36 16.21 -21.02
N GLN A 112 -1.63 16.18 -20.59
CA GLN A 112 -1.98 16.23 -19.18
C GLN A 112 -1.42 15.04 -18.39
N PHE A 113 -1.57 13.82 -18.91
CA PHE A 113 -1.05 12.62 -18.25
C PHE A 113 0.48 12.65 -18.13
N GLU A 114 1.18 13.11 -19.16
CA GLU A 114 2.64 13.22 -19.14
C GLU A 114 3.12 14.26 -18.11
N ASP A 115 2.45 15.41 -18.04
CA ASP A 115 2.74 16.43 -17.03
C ASP A 115 2.51 15.90 -15.61
N ASP A 116 1.37 15.23 -15.38
CA ASP A 116 1.04 14.63 -14.08
C ASP A 116 2.01 13.49 -13.72
N TYR A 117 2.40 12.66 -14.69
CA TYR A 117 3.35 11.56 -14.51
C TYR A 117 4.75 12.08 -14.15
N ARG A 118 5.18 13.20 -14.74
CA ARG A 118 6.46 13.86 -14.43
C ARG A 118 6.43 14.55 -13.06
N ALA A 119 5.32 15.21 -12.72
CA ALA A 119 5.12 15.82 -11.41
C ALA A 119 5.15 14.75 -10.29
N MET A 120 4.57 13.59 -10.57
CA MET A 120 4.54 12.44 -9.67
C MET A 120 5.76 11.54 -9.89
N LYS A 121 6.91 11.98 -9.36
CA LYS A 121 8.23 11.32 -9.49
C LYS A 121 8.25 9.85 -9.04
N GLY A 122 7.29 9.42 -8.23
CA GLY A 122 7.10 8.04 -7.81
C GLY A 122 5.82 7.89 -7.00
N ILE A 123 5.52 6.66 -6.61
CA ILE A 123 4.40 6.33 -5.71
C ILE A 123 4.93 5.60 -4.48
N THR A 124 4.31 5.86 -3.34
CA THR A 124 4.58 5.09 -2.12
C THR A 124 3.88 3.72 -2.18
N GLU A 125 4.37 2.76 -1.40
CA GLU A 125 3.72 1.46 -1.24
C GLU A 125 2.27 1.58 -0.77
N LYS A 126 2.01 2.50 0.16
CA LYS A 126 0.65 2.79 0.66
C LYS A 126 -0.27 3.31 -0.44
N GLN A 127 0.20 4.24 -1.27
CA GLN A 127 -0.57 4.72 -2.43
C GLN A 127 -0.84 3.60 -3.42
N ALA A 128 0.17 2.77 -3.71
CA ALA A 128 0.01 1.62 -4.59
C ALA A 128 -1.09 0.68 -4.07
N LEU A 129 -1.11 0.36 -2.78
CA LEU A 129 -2.14 -0.48 -2.19
C LEU A 129 -3.54 0.14 -2.33
N ILE A 130 -3.71 1.39 -1.88
CA ILE A 130 -5.01 2.07 -1.88
C ILE A 130 -5.57 2.17 -3.29
N ASN A 131 -4.76 2.65 -4.22
CA ASN A 131 -5.19 2.84 -5.61
C ASN A 131 -5.47 1.49 -6.27
N MET A 132 -4.64 0.46 -6.06
CA MET A 132 -4.89 -0.85 -6.66
C MET A 132 -6.11 -1.56 -6.09
N GLU A 133 -6.44 -1.39 -4.81
CA GLU A 133 -7.67 -1.93 -4.23
C GLU A 133 -8.92 -1.35 -4.91
N GLN A 134 -8.86 -0.09 -5.36
CA GLN A 134 -9.93 0.57 -6.13
C GLN A 134 -9.91 0.20 -7.63
N ILE A 135 -8.73 0.03 -8.22
CA ILE A 135 -8.56 -0.25 -9.65
C ILE A 135 -8.92 -1.70 -10.00
N ILE A 136 -8.64 -2.68 -9.13
CA ILE A 136 -8.85 -4.10 -9.42
C ILE A 136 -10.30 -4.44 -9.81
N PRO A 137 -11.34 -3.94 -9.09
CA PRO A 137 -12.73 -4.11 -9.52
C PRO A 137 -12.99 -3.58 -10.93
N ILE A 138 -12.44 -2.41 -11.27
CA ILE A 138 -12.60 -1.77 -12.58
C ILE A 138 -11.92 -2.61 -13.66
N ILE A 139 -10.70 -3.11 -13.42
CA ILE A 139 -10.01 -4.04 -14.34
C ILE A 139 -10.88 -5.26 -14.63
N LYS A 140 -11.45 -5.88 -13.59
CA LYS A 140 -12.31 -7.07 -13.75
C LYS A 140 -13.56 -6.76 -14.56
N GLN A 141 -14.19 -5.62 -14.32
CA GLN A 141 -15.36 -5.18 -15.06
C GLN A 141 -15.03 -4.97 -16.54
N VAL A 142 -14.01 -4.15 -16.84
CA VAL A 142 -13.61 -3.84 -18.22
C VAL A 142 -13.17 -5.10 -18.97
N ALA A 143 -12.44 -6.01 -18.33
CA ALA A 143 -12.03 -7.27 -18.96
C ALA A 143 -13.24 -8.16 -19.33
N LYS A 144 -14.28 -8.19 -18.48
CA LYS A 144 -15.54 -8.91 -18.80
C LYS A 144 -16.27 -8.28 -19.97
N GLU A 145 -16.42 -6.95 -19.96
CA GLU A 145 -17.08 -6.21 -21.04
C GLU A 145 -16.39 -6.43 -22.40
N VAL A 146 -15.06 -6.33 -22.44
CA VAL A 146 -14.30 -6.54 -23.68
C VAL A 146 -14.41 -7.98 -24.17
N LYS A 147 -14.39 -8.97 -23.26
CA LYS A 147 -14.61 -10.38 -23.61
C LYS A 147 -16.02 -10.66 -24.14
N SER A 148 -17.04 -9.92 -23.68
CA SER A 148 -18.41 -10.07 -24.19
C SER A 148 -18.67 -9.36 -25.53
N LEU A 149 -17.76 -8.48 -25.94
CA LEU A 149 -17.86 -7.68 -27.17
C LEU A 149 -16.95 -8.21 -28.30
N GLY A 150 -16.19 -9.28 -28.05
CA GLY A 150 -15.33 -9.97 -29.01
C GLY A 150 -15.76 -11.41 -29.18
#